data_AF-A0A3N5BQM9-F1
#
_entry.id   AF-A0A3N5BQM9-F1
#
_cell.length_a   1.000
_cell.length_b   1.000
_cell.length_c   1.000
_cell.angle_alpha   90.00
_cell.angle_beta   90.00
_cell.angle_gamma   90.00
#
_symmetry.space_group_name_H-M   'P 1'
#
loop_
_entity.id
_entity.type
_entity.pdbx_description
1 polymer ?
#
loop_
_entity_poly.entity_id
_entity_poly.type
_entity_poly.pdbx_seq_one_letter_code
_entity_poly.pdbx_strand_id
1 'polypeptide(L)'
;MYLCPECKSDHVEKTYSIGLRVIVCIILLFIPYGILICWVPFVFPYKYICYLCGTETVNDQMLQIDWREREELAKEFFRFEEKIDPLLGEWIEDQDGRIFKVAKGKGQFFLVEVKDIENVTTHRIVDYIEEPNTSEIKASSKVGVNYRRVLQNDPVDFSTDISTTKPDLTDLGKELLTEDEHKHIIDRDLDLNNWLKNLPKNQQEINVEFLLDQEKTAS
;
A
#
# COMPACT_ATOMS: atom_id res chain seq x y z
N MET A 1 -19.39 7.90 10.93
CA MET A 1 -18.88 7.54 9.59
C MET A 1 -17.82 6.46 9.76
N TYR A 2 -17.75 5.46 8.89
CA TYR A 2 -16.71 4.42 9.00
C TYR A 2 -15.47 4.87 8.23
N LEU A 3 -14.33 4.89 8.92
CA LEU A 3 -13.04 5.13 8.30
C LEU A 3 -12.19 3.87 8.33
N CYS A 4 -11.35 3.72 7.31
CA CYS A 4 -10.29 2.74 7.31
C CYS A 4 -9.34 3.01 8.49
N PRO A 5 -9.05 2.03 9.36
CA PRO A 5 -8.16 2.23 10.50
C PRO A 5 -6.72 2.54 10.10
N GLU A 6 -6.33 2.13 8.88
CA GLU A 6 -4.98 2.30 8.37
C GLU A 6 -4.77 3.70 7.80
N CYS A 7 -5.54 4.10 6.79
CA CYS A 7 -5.33 5.37 6.09
C CYS A 7 -6.30 6.49 6.50
N LYS A 8 -7.19 6.22 7.47
CA LYS A 8 -8.25 7.15 7.91
C LYS A 8 -9.15 7.68 6.78
N SER A 9 -9.23 6.95 5.66
CA SER A 9 -10.08 7.29 4.52
C SER A 9 -11.50 6.74 4.67
N ASP A 10 -12.46 7.45 4.11
CA ASP A 10 -13.87 7.07 4.01
C ASP A 10 -14.23 6.30 2.74
N HIS A 11 -13.29 6.16 1.81
CA HIS A 11 -13.46 5.38 0.59
C HIS A 11 -13.32 3.87 0.88
N VAL A 12 -14.35 3.33 1.53
CA VAL A 12 -14.40 1.93 1.95
C VAL A 12 -15.63 1.26 1.37
N GLU A 13 -15.42 0.17 0.64
CA GLU A 13 -16.50 -0.66 0.13
C GLU A 13 -16.78 -1.81 1.08
N LYS A 14 -18.06 -2.04 1.34
CA LYS A 14 -18.53 -3.24 2.03
C LYS A 14 -18.60 -4.39 1.03
N THR A 15 -17.65 -5.31 1.09
CA THR A 15 -17.66 -6.49 0.23
C THR A 15 -18.46 -7.61 0.88
N TYR A 16 -19.43 -8.13 0.14
CA TYR A 16 -20.23 -9.27 0.57
C TYR A 16 -20.54 -10.18 -0.61
N SER A 17 -20.12 -11.44 -0.51
CA SER A 17 -20.47 -12.43 -1.52
C SER A 17 -21.82 -13.08 -1.18
N ILE A 18 -22.93 -12.37 -1.46
CA ILE A 18 -24.29 -12.94 -1.38
C ILE A 18 -24.33 -14.21 -2.24
N GLY A 19 -23.87 -14.10 -3.50
CA GLY A 19 -23.97 -15.17 -4.48
C GLY A 19 -23.27 -16.46 -4.06
N LEU A 20 -22.02 -16.37 -3.58
CA LEU A 20 -21.28 -17.53 -3.11
C LEU A 20 -21.99 -18.20 -1.91
N ARG A 21 -22.46 -17.40 -0.93
CA ARG A 21 -23.15 -17.93 0.25
C ARG A 21 -24.44 -18.66 -0.15
N VAL A 22 -25.21 -18.13 -1.09
CA VAL A 22 -26.43 -18.78 -1.61
C VAL A 22 -26.10 -20.11 -2.28
N ILE A 23 -25.05 -20.16 -3.13
CA ILE A 23 -24.61 -21.39 -3.79
C ILE A 23 -24.18 -22.44 -2.77
N VAL A 24 -23.40 -22.04 -1.76
CA VAL A 24 -22.98 -22.93 -0.66
C VAL A 24 -24.19 -23.48 0.09
N CYS A 25 -25.20 -22.64 0.39
CA CYS A 25 -26.44 -23.10 1.01
C CYS A 25 -27.20 -24.10 0.13
N ILE A 26 -27.29 -23.85 -1.19
CA ILE A 26 -27.94 -24.78 -2.12
C ILE A 26 -27.23 -26.15 -2.11
N ILE A 27 -25.89 -26.17 -2.13
CA ILE A 27 -25.10 -27.41 -2.05
C ILE A 27 -25.35 -28.13 -0.72
N LEU A 28 -25.35 -27.38 0.39
CA LEU A 28 -25.57 -27.94 1.73
C LEU A 28 -26.97 -28.57 1.87
N LEU A 29 -28.01 -28.08 1.19
CA LEU A 29 -29.36 -28.67 1.26
C LEU A 29 -29.44 -30.12 0.75
N PHE A 30 -28.50 -30.56 -0.10
CA PHE A 30 -28.45 -31.94 -0.59
C PHE A 30 -27.72 -32.91 0.36
N ILE A 31 -27.11 -32.40 1.43
CA ILE A 31 -26.44 -33.19 2.46
C ILE A 31 -27.44 -33.49 3.59
N PRO A 32 -27.55 -34.73 4.09
CA PRO A 32 -28.39 -35.02 5.24
C PRO A 32 -27.97 -34.15 6.44
N TYR A 33 -28.94 -33.56 7.14
CA TYR A 33 -28.75 -32.52 8.17
C TYR A 33 -28.21 -31.17 7.68
N GLY A 34 -28.07 -30.95 6.37
CA GLY A 34 -27.54 -29.71 5.80
C GLY A 34 -28.37 -28.46 6.07
N ILE A 35 -29.67 -28.60 6.33
CA ILE A 35 -30.54 -27.50 6.79
C ILE A 35 -30.02 -26.89 8.10
N LEU A 36 -29.44 -27.69 9.00
CA LEU A 36 -28.86 -27.19 10.25
C LEU A 36 -27.55 -26.41 10.00
N ILE A 37 -26.81 -26.77 8.95
CA ILE A 37 -25.50 -26.18 8.61
C ILE A 37 -25.65 -24.96 7.66
N CYS A 38 -26.78 -24.84 6.95
CA CYS A 38 -27.11 -23.72 6.06
C CYS A 38 -27.06 -22.32 6.72
N TRP A 39 -27.06 -22.25 8.05
CA TRP A 39 -26.94 -20.99 8.79
C TRP A 39 -25.49 -20.50 8.90
N VAL A 40 -24.51 -21.40 8.83
CA VAL A 40 -23.07 -21.10 9.02
C VAL A 40 -22.56 -20.01 8.05
N PRO A 41 -22.90 -20.02 6.75
CA PRO A 41 -22.46 -18.96 5.83
C PRO A 41 -22.99 -17.57 6.20
N PHE A 42 -24.08 -17.45 6.95
CA PHE A 42 -24.67 -16.16 7.35
C PHE A 42 -24.05 -15.57 8.62
N VAL A 43 -23.33 -16.37 9.41
CA VAL A 43 -22.66 -15.92 10.64
C VAL A 43 -21.35 -15.18 10.35
N PHE A 44 -20.74 -15.38 9.17
CA PHE A 44 -19.49 -14.71 8.84
C PHE A 44 -19.65 -13.19 8.70
N PRO A 45 -18.82 -12.40 9.41
CA PRO A 45 -18.90 -10.95 9.42
C PRO A 45 -18.67 -10.36 8.03
N TYR A 46 -19.19 -9.16 7.83
CA TYR A 46 -18.94 -8.38 6.62
C TYR A 46 -17.46 -7.96 6.56
N LYS A 47 -16.87 -8.07 5.37
CA LYS A 47 -15.55 -7.50 5.09
C LYS A 47 -15.71 -6.10 4.49
N TYR A 48 -14.73 -5.27 4.76
CA TYR A 48 -14.60 -3.92 4.27
C TYR A 48 -13.25 -3.82 3.55
N ILE A 49 -13.24 -3.23 2.36
CA ILE A 49 -12.01 -3.01 1.58
C ILE A 49 -11.87 -1.53 1.33
N CYS A 50 -10.74 -0.95 1.73
CA CYS A 50 -10.45 0.44 1.40
C CYS A 50 -9.89 0.56 -0.02
N TYR A 51 -10.44 1.45 -0.85
CA TYR A 51 -9.96 1.68 -2.22
C TYR A 51 -8.68 2.50 -2.31
N LEU A 52 -8.26 3.17 -1.24
CA LEU A 52 -7.04 3.96 -1.26
C LEU A 52 -5.82 3.14 -0.85
N CYS A 53 -5.91 2.40 0.26
CA CYS A 53 -4.80 1.58 0.74
C CYS A 53 -4.95 0.08 0.46
N GLY A 54 -6.10 -0.39 -0.03
CA GLY A 54 -6.37 -1.81 -0.31
C GLY A 54 -6.44 -2.72 0.92
N THR A 55 -6.48 -2.16 2.13
CA THR A 55 -6.54 -2.97 3.35
C THR A 55 -7.93 -3.57 3.51
N GLU A 56 -7.98 -4.88 3.78
CA GLU A 56 -9.20 -5.57 4.17
C GLU A 56 -9.37 -5.54 5.69
N THR A 57 -10.53 -5.11 6.17
CA THR A 57 -10.85 -5.05 7.60
C THR A 57 -12.25 -5.60 7.87
N VAL A 58 -12.53 -5.95 9.11
CA VAL A 58 -13.88 -6.32 9.60
C VAL A 58 -14.53 -5.13 10.30
N ASN A 59 -15.86 -5.15 10.41
CA ASN A 59 -16.65 -4.00 10.88
C ASN A 59 -16.21 -3.46 12.25
N ASP A 60 -15.85 -4.36 13.17
CA ASP A 60 -15.40 -4.07 14.53
C ASP A 60 -14.04 -3.35 14.59
N GLN A 61 -13.25 -3.43 13.51
CA GLN A 61 -11.96 -2.74 13.39
C GLN A 61 -12.07 -1.38 12.69
N MET A 62 -13.26 -1.03 12.17
CA MET A 62 -13.48 0.25 11.50
C MET A 62 -13.56 1.37 12.52
N LEU A 63 -12.85 2.47 12.26
CA LEU A 63 -12.92 3.65 13.11
C LEU A 63 -14.26 4.35 12.86
N GLN A 64 -15.09 4.42 13.89
CA GLN A 64 -16.31 5.20 13.84
C GLN A 64 -16.01 6.59 14.39
N ILE A 65 -15.97 7.58 13.50
CA ILE A 65 -15.73 8.97 13.88
C ILE A 65 -16.96 9.85 13.72
N ASP A 66 -16.99 10.92 14.50
CA ASP A 66 -17.94 12.02 14.36
C ASP A 66 -17.41 13.12 13.41
N TRP A 67 -18.28 14.01 12.95
CA TRP A 67 -17.93 15.09 12.00
C TRP A 67 -16.87 16.06 12.55
N ARG A 68 -16.81 16.23 13.87
CA ARG A 68 -15.83 17.11 14.53
C ARG A 68 -14.41 16.54 14.46
N GLU A 69 -14.27 15.24 14.73
CA GLU A 69 -13.01 14.51 14.63
C GLU A 69 -12.50 14.48 13.18
N ARG A 70 -13.41 14.45 12.19
CA ARG A 70 -13.05 14.55 10.78
C ARG A 70 -12.30 15.84 10.44
N GLU A 71 -12.70 16.96 11.03
CA GLU A 71 -12.06 18.25 10.77
C GLU A 71 -10.65 18.30 11.36
N GLU A 72 -10.46 17.70 12.53
CA GLU A 72 -9.15 17.56 13.17
C GLU A 72 -8.23 16.67 12.33
N LEU A 73 -8.72 15.52 11.84
CA LEU A 73 -7.97 14.64 10.96
C LEU A 73 -7.58 15.31 9.63
N ALA A 74 -8.47 16.13 9.05
CA ALA A 74 -8.16 16.88 7.84
C ALA A 74 -7.05 17.91 8.07
N LYS A 75 -7.06 18.57 9.23
CA LYS A 75 -6.00 19.52 9.63
C LYS A 75 -4.67 18.82 9.88
N GLU A 76 -4.68 17.65 10.51
CA GLU A 76 -3.49 16.81 10.68
C GLU A 76 -2.91 16.40 9.32
N PHE A 77 -3.76 15.94 8.41
CA PHE A 77 -3.35 15.54 7.07
C PHE A 77 -2.74 16.69 6.27
N PHE A 78 -3.34 17.89 6.34
CA PHE A 78 -2.81 19.06 5.64
C PHE A 78 -1.44 19.49 6.18
N ARG A 79 -1.25 19.49 7.50
CA ARG A 79 0.06 19.77 8.12
C ARG A 79 1.12 18.74 7.74
N PHE A 80 0.70 17.48 7.63
CA PHE A 80 1.57 16.40 7.20
C PHE A 80 1.95 16.53 5.72
N GLU A 81 0.99 16.90 4.87
CA GLU A 81 1.22 17.18 3.45
C GLU A 81 2.20 18.34 3.27
N GLU A 82 2.04 19.46 3.98
CA GLU A 82 2.98 20.60 3.92
C GLU A 82 4.43 20.21 4.28
N LYS A 83 4.60 19.24 5.18
CA LYS A 83 5.91 18.74 5.60
C LYS A 83 6.57 17.83 4.58
N ILE A 84 5.78 17.00 3.89
CA ILE A 84 6.29 16.01 2.93
C ILE A 84 6.40 16.60 1.52
N ASP A 85 5.63 17.63 1.19
CA ASP A 85 5.63 18.29 -0.12
C ASP A 85 7.05 18.59 -0.67
N PRO A 86 8.02 19.08 0.14
CA PRO A 86 9.38 19.34 -0.33
C PRO A 86 10.17 18.08 -0.73
N LEU A 87 9.76 16.90 -0.26
CA LEU A 87 10.40 15.61 -0.53
C LEU A 87 9.71 14.87 -1.68
N LEU A 88 8.58 15.36 -2.20
CA LEU A 88 7.84 14.67 -3.26
C LEU A 88 8.65 14.57 -4.55
N GLY A 89 8.81 13.34 -5.04
CA GLY A 89 9.56 13.04 -6.26
C GLY A 89 11.06 12.85 -6.01
N GLU A 90 11.54 13.13 -4.80
CA GLU A 90 12.94 12.98 -4.43
C GLU A 90 13.30 11.51 -4.12
N TRP A 91 14.55 11.18 -4.39
CA TRP A 91 15.16 9.90 -4.04
C TRP A 91 16.04 10.08 -2.81
N ILE A 92 15.76 9.29 -1.78
CA ILE A 92 16.43 9.35 -0.48
C ILE A 92 17.19 8.05 -0.24
N GLU A 93 18.32 8.18 0.45
CA GLU A 93 19.16 7.06 0.86
C GLU A 93 19.17 7.01 2.39
N ASP A 94 18.78 5.87 2.93
CA ASP A 94 18.74 5.61 4.37
C ASP A 94 20.14 5.22 4.90
N GLN A 95 20.32 5.22 6.23
CA GLN A 95 21.61 4.90 6.87
C GLN A 95 22.12 3.49 6.53
N ASP A 96 21.20 2.58 6.22
CA ASP A 96 21.50 1.21 5.78
C ASP A 96 21.89 1.11 4.29
N GLY A 97 21.97 2.24 3.57
CA GLY A 97 22.23 2.27 2.12
C GLY A 97 21.03 1.82 1.28
N ARG A 98 19.83 1.81 1.86
CA ARG A 98 18.58 1.50 1.15
C ARG A 98 18.08 2.73 0.42
N ILE A 99 17.65 2.55 -0.82
CA ILE A 99 17.16 3.63 -1.66
C ILE A 99 15.64 3.62 -1.66
N PHE A 100 15.07 4.78 -1.39
CA PHE A 100 13.65 5.01 -1.45
C PHE A 100 13.31 6.21 -2.34
N LYS A 101 12.17 6.13 -3.02
CA LYS A 101 11.55 7.30 -3.66
C LYS A 101 10.33 7.72 -2.87
N VAL A 102 10.21 9.01 -2.58
CA VAL A 102 8.99 9.57 -1.99
C VAL A 102 8.04 9.95 -3.13
N ALA A 103 6.84 9.38 -3.15
CA ALA A 103 5.86 9.60 -4.21
C ALA A 103 4.43 9.67 -3.66
N LYS A 104 3.54 10.33 -4.40
CA LYS A 104 2.11 10.45 -4.06
C LYS A 104 1.28 9.66 -5.07
N GLY A 105 0.43 8.77 -4.58
CA GLY A 105 -0.48 7.97 -5.41
C GLY A 105 -1.82 7.77 -4.68
N LYS A 106 -2.94 7.73 -5.41
CA LYS A 106 -4.29 7.58 -4.82
C LYS A 106 -4.56 8.47 -3.58
N GLY A 107 -4.00 9.68 -3.54
CA GLY A 107 -4.17 10.62 -2.42
C GLY A 107 -3.38 10.28 -1.13
N GLN A 108 -2.42 9.35 -1.19
CA GLN A 108 -1.54 8.99 -0.08
C GLN A 108 -0.07 9.13 -0.47
N PHE A 109 0.78 9.23 0.54
CA PHE A 109 2.23 9.32 0.40
C PHE A 109 2.87 7.94 0.60
N PHE A 110 3.74 7.57 -0.32
CA PHE A 110 4.42 6.28 -0.35
C PHE A 110 5.93 6.46 -0.45
N LEU A 111 6.64 5.54 0.20
CA LEU A 111 8.04 5.24 -0.05
C LEU A 111 8.11 4.03 -0.97
N VAL A 112 8.73 4.20 -2.13
CA VAL A 112 9.02 3.12 -3.06
C VAL A 112 10.43 2.64 -2.80
N GLU A 113 10.57 1.45 -2.22
CA GLU A 113 11.84 0.77 -1.99
C GLU A 113 12.21 -0.06 -3.22
N VAL A 114 13.42 0.16 -3.75
CA VAL A 114 13.97 -0.62 -4.86
C VAL A 114 15.04 -1.54 -4.31
N LYS A 115 14.72 -2.83 -4.12
CA LYS A 115 15.70 -3.84 -3.69
C LYS A 115 16.41 -4.48 -4.87
N ASP A 116 15.62 -4.91 -5.84
CA ASP A 116 16.06 -5.54 -7.08
C ASP A 116 15.07 -5.18 -8.20
N ILE A 117 15.47 -5.45 -9.45
CA ILE A 117 14.66 -5.25 -10.66
C ILE A 117 13.26 -5.88 -10.55
N GLU A 118 13.15 -7.00 -9.85
CA GLU A 118 11.89 -7.75 -9.68
C GLU A 118 11.18 -7.40 -8.36
N ASN A 119 11.83 -6.69 -7.45
CA ASN A 119 11.35 -6.42 -6.10
C ASN A 119 11.34 -4.91 -5.82
N VAL A 120 10.32 -4.26 -6.38
CA VAL A 120 9.96 -2.88 -6.06
C VAL A 120 8.72 -2.90 -5.15
N THR A 121 8.94 -2.55 -3.89
CA THR A 121 7.91 -2.58 -2.84
C THR A 121 7.55 -1.19 -2.36
N THR A 122 6.28 -0.98 -2.00
CA THR A 122 5.81 0.28 -1.43
C THR A 122 5.57 0.17 0.07
N HIS A 123 5.82 1.27 0.76
CA HIS A 123 5.51 1.47 2.15
C HIS A 123 4.75 2.79 2.28
N ARG A 124 3.76 2.86 3.17
CA ARG A 124 2.97 4.08 3.38
C ARG A 124 3.73 5.00 4.34
N ILE A 125 3.86 6.29 4.01
CA ILE A 125 4.40 7.25 4.97
C ILE A 125 3.31 7.62 5.98
N VAL A 126 3.64 7.52 7.26
CA VAL A 126 2.72 7.78 8.37
C VAL A 126 3.05 9.11 9.05
N ASP A 127 4.34 9.42 9.20
CA ASP A 127 4.78 10.66 9.83
C ASP A 127 6.14 11.10 9.28
N TYR A 128 6.42 12.39 9.43
CA TYR A 128 7.71 13.01 9.14
C TYR A 128 8.12 13.95 10.27
N ILE A 129 9.28 13.66 10.83
CA ILE A 129 9.88 14.39 11.94
C ILE A 129 11.14 15.09 11.41
N GLU A 130 11.07 16.41 11.36
CA GLU A 130 12.21 17.25 11.02
C GLU A 130 12.78 17.84 12.31
N GLU A 131 13.92 17.33 12.75
CA GLU A 131 14.72 17.91 13.83
C GLU A 131 15.92 18.67 13.23
N PRO A 132 16.44 19.70 13.91
CA PRO A 132 17.48 20.58 13.37
C PRO A 132 18.77 19.89 12.90
N ASN A 133 18.99 18.62 13.28
CA ASN A 133 20.15 17.83 12.86
C ASN A 133 19.79 16.46 12.23
N THR A 134 18.52 16.07 12.21
CA THR A 134 18.09 14.74 11.73
C THR A 134 16.67 14.81 11.18
N SER A 135 16.49 14.30 9.96
CA SER A 135 15.18 14.09 9.37
C SER A 135 14.82 12.60 9.45
N GLU A 136 13.63 12.29 9.93
CA GLU A 136 13.14 10.92 10.06
C GLU A 136 11.78 10.75 9.39
N ILE A 137 11.66 9.75 8.52
CA ILE A 137 10.40 9.32 7.92
C ILE A 137 9.94 8.05 8.61
N LYS A 138 8.70 8.07 9.13
CA LYS A 138 8.05 6.88 9.70
C LYS A 138 7.18 6.22 8.65
N ALA A 139 7.51 4.98 8.32
CA ALA A 139 6.85 4.22 7.28
C ALA A 139 6.11 3.00 7.85
N SER A 140 4.99 2.65 7.23
CA SER A 140 4.24 1.41 7.52
C SER A 140 4.27 0.49 6.32
N SER A 141 4.65 -0.77 6.56
CA SER A 141 4.59 -1.84 5.56
C SER A 141 3.17 -2.40 5.33
N LYS A 142 2.17 -1.90 6.08
CA LYS A 142 0.76 -2.25 5.91
C LYS A 142 0.17 -1.49 4.74
N VAL A 143 0.34 -2.10 3.58
CA VAL A 143 -0.35 -1.71 2.35
C VAL A 143 -1.07 -2.94 1.81
N GLY A 144 -2.26 -2.74 1.24
CA GLY A 144 -3.04 -3.81 0.63
C GLY A 144 -2.27 -4.52 -0.47
N VAL A 145 -2.65 -5.76 -0.76
CA VAL A 145 -1.91 -6.65 -1.67
C VAL A 145 -1.70 -6.01 -3.05
N ASN A 146 -2.70 -5.26 -3.54
CA ASN A 146 -2.67 -4.58 -4.83
C ASN A 146 -1.76 -3.34 -4.86
N TYR A 147 -1.38 -2.83 -3.69
CA TYR A 147 -0.56 -1.62 -3.57
C TYR A 147 0.87 -1.95 -3.18
N ARG A 148 1.12 -3.10 -2.55
CA ARG A 148 2.45 -3.54 -2.08
C ARG A 148 3.47 -3.71 -3.21
N ARG A 149 3.02 -4.07 -4.41
CA ARG A 149 3.90 -4.28 -5.58
C ARG A 149 3.68 -3.18 -6.60
N VAL A 150 4.79 -2.61 -7.07
CA VAL A 150 4.80 -1.59 -8.14
C VAL A 150 4.86 -2.25 -9.51
N LEU A 151 5.59 -3.35 -9.61
CA LEU A 151 5.75 -4.14 -10.83
C LEU A 151 4.84 -5.37 -10.82
N GLN A 152 4.27 -5.67 -11.98
CA GLN A 152 3.50 -6.87 -12.24
C GLN A 152 4.22 -7.69 -13.31
N ASN A 153 4.50 -8.96 -12.98
CA ASN A 153 4.85 -9.94 -13.99
C ASN A 153 3.55 -10.46 -14.57
N ASP A 154 3.37 -10.34 -15.88
CA ASP A 154 2.24 -10.99 -16.54
C ASP A 154 2.27 -12.49 -16.23
N PRO A 155 1.10 -13.11 -15.96
CA PRO A 155 1.03 -14.55 -15.82
C PRO A 155 1.57 -15.18 -17.09
N VAL A 156 2.54 -16.09 -16.94
CA VAL A 156 3.23 -16.79 -18.02
C VAL A 156 2.20 -17.34 -19.00
N ASP A 157 2.11 -16.71 -20.17
CA ASP A 157 1.30 -17.22 -21.26
C ASP A 157 1.99 -18.51 -21.75
N PHE A 158 1.32 -19.64 -21.64
CA PHE A 158 1.87 -20.95 -22.03
C PHE A 158 1.99 -21.12 -23.56
N SER A 159 1.77 -20.06 -24.34
CA SER A 159 2.09 -20.04 -25.75
C SER A 159 3.60 -19.88 -25.93
N THR A 160 4.21 -20.90 -26.53
CA THR A 160 5.60 -20.95 -26.97
C THR A 160 6.08 -19.65 -27.60
N ASP A 161 6.80 -18.85 -26.82
CA ASP A 161 8.00 -18.14 -27.23
C ASP A 161 8.72 -17.64 -25.96
N ILE A 162 10.01 -17.96 -25.84
CA ILE A 162 10.86 -17.49 -24.73
C ILE A 162 11.18 -16.02 -25.02
N SER A 163 10.17 -15.16 -24.95
CA SER A 163 10.35 -13.73 -24.84
C SER A 163 10.44 -13.43 -23.35
N THR A 164 11.56 -12.86 -22.92
CA THR A 164 11.73 -12.31 -21.58
C THR A 164 10.69 -11.21 -21.38
N THR A 165 9.54 -11.56 -20.83
CA THR A 165 8.46 -10.60 -20.54
C THR A 165 9.01 -9.60 -19.53
N LYS A 166 9.22 -8.37 -19.99
CA LYS A 166 9.65 -7.28 -19.10
C LYS A 166 8.50 -6.98 -18.14
N PRO A 167 8.76 -6.79 -16.84
CA PRO A 167 7.71 -6.47 -15.87
C PRO A 167 7.05 -5.13 -16.23
N ASP A 168 5.72 -5.09 -16.25
CA ASP A 168 4.97 -3.85 -16.49
C ASP A 168 4.61 -3.17 -15.15
N LEU A 169 4.31 -1.87 -15.19
CA LEU A 169 3.86 -1.12 -14.02
C LEU A 169 2.39 -1.42 -13.72
N THR A 170 2.11 -1.69 -12.45
CA THR A 170 0.74 -1.67 -11.92
C THR A 170 0.11 -0.27 -12.06
N ASP A 171 -1.21 -0.16 -11.94
CA ASP A 171 -1.90 1.14 -11.96
C ASP A 171 -1.34 2.11 -10.91
N LEU A 172 -0.96 1.59 -9.73
CA LEU A 172 -0.27 2.38 -8.72
C LEU A 172 1.15 2.73 -9.18
N GLY A 173 1.88 1.78 -9.77
CA GLY A 173 3.23 2.02 -10.23
C GLY A 173 3.35 3.12 -11.28
N LYS A 174 2.35 3.26 -12.16
CA LYS A 174 2.25 4.35 -13.14
C LYS A 174 2.05 5.72 -12.49
N GLU A 175 1.45 5.78 -11.29
CA GLU A 175 1.33 7.02 -10.51
C GLU A 175 2.60 7.32 -9.71
N LEU A 176 3.32 6.30 -9.25
CA LEU A 176 4.48 6.46 -8.36
C LEU A 176 5.81 6.66 -9.11
N LEU A 177 5.94 6.08 -10.30
CA LEU A 177 7.16 6.12 -11.11
C LEU A 177 6.87 6.77 -12.46
N THR A 178 7.82 7.56 -12.93
CA THR A 178 7.86 8.05 -14.31
C THR A 178 8.33 6.93 -15.24
N GLU A 179 8.00 7.03 -16.54
CA GLU A 179 8.43 6.03 -17.53
C GLU A 179 9.96 5.91 -17.63
N ASP A 180 10.69 7.01 -17.41
CA ASP A 180 12.14 7.00 -17.49
C ASP A 180 12.77 6.31 -16.27
N GLU A 181 12.22 6.53 -15.07
CA GLU A 181 12.62 5.80 -13.86
C GLU A 181 12.37 4.30 -13.99
N HIS A 182 11.21 3.93 -14.55
CA HIS A 182 10.87 2.52 -14.80
C HIS A 182 11.86 1.84 -15.75
N LYS A 183 12.25 2.53 -16.84
CA LYS A 183 13.30 2.03 -17.75
C LYS A 183 14.62 1.81 -17.02
N HIS A 184 15.04 2.74 -16.17
CA HIS A 184 16.26 2.62 -15.39
C HIS A 184 16.22 1.48 -14.37
N ILE A 185 15.05 1.19 -13.79
CA ILE A 185 14.88 0.07 -12.86
C ILE A 185 14.93 -1.28 -13.59
N ILE A 186 14.39 -1.38 -14.82
CA ILE A 186 14.33 -2.63 -15.58
C ILE A 186 15.63 -2.95 -16.30
N ASP A 187 16.38 -1.93 -16.71
CA ASP A 187 17.57 -2.14 -17.53
C ASP A 187 18.75 -2.64 -16.69
N ARG A 188 19.11 -3.92 -16.88
CA ARG A 188 20.18 -4.61 -16.13
C ARG A 188 21.56 -3.96 -16.28
N ASP A 189 21.75 -3.17 -17.33
CA ASP A 189 23.02 -2.51 -17.65
C ASP A 189 23.18 -1.14 -16.95
N LEU A 190 22.11 -0.59 -16.36
CA LEU A 190 22.12 0.68 -15.66
C LEU A 190 22.23 0.45 -14.15
N ASP A 191 23.42 0.68 -13.60
CA ASP A 191 23.63 0.70 -12.15
C ASP A 191 22.80 1.85 -11.55
N LEU A 192 21.66 1.50 -10.95
CA LEU A 192 20.70 2.42 -10.32
C LEU A 192 21.43 3.39 -9.39
N ASN A 193 22.45 2.92 -8.66
CA ASN A 193 23.25 3.75 -7.76
C ASN A 193 24.03 4.83 -8.50
N ASN A 194 24.57 4.54 -9.70
CA ASN A 194 25.29 5.53 -10.50
C ASN A 194 24.33 6.53 -11.16
N TRP A 195 23.15 6.08 -11.58
CA TRP A 195 22.11 6.97 -12.08
C TRP A 195 21.63 7.95 -10.99
N LEU A 196 21.36 7.45 -9.78
CA LEU A 196 20.98 8.27 -8.62
C LEU A 196 22.08 9.25 -8.20
N LYS A 197 23.36 8.86 -8.32
CA LYS A 197 24.48 9.78 -8.07
C LYS A 197 24.54 10.97 -9.04
N ASN A 198 23.96 10.82 -10.23
CA ASN A 198 23.91 11.87 -11.26
C ASN A 198 22.68 12.76 -11.15
N LEU A 199 21.68 12.40 -10.33
CA LEU A 199 20.58 13.30 -9.99
C LEU A 199 21.10 14.43 -9.09
N PRO A 200 20.53 15.64 -9.16
CA PRO A 200 20.92 16.74 -8.29
C PRO A 200 20.69 16.33 -6.83
N LYS A 201 21.78 15.91 -6.18
CA LYS A 201 21.77 15.42 -4.80
C LYS A 201 21.39 16.53 -3.83
N ASN A 202 20.12 16.59 -3.45
CA ASN A 202 19.77 16.86 -2.07
C ASN A 202 19.70 15.51 -1.34
N GLN A 203 20.82 14.80 -1.27
CA GLN A 203 20.98 13.63 -0.40
C GLN A 203 20.96 14.12 1.05
N GLN A 204 19.78 14.42 1.56
CA GLN A 204 19.56 14.46 3.00
C GLN A 204 19.61 12.99 3.44
N GLU A 205 20.56 12.66 4.31
CA GLU A 205 20.53 11.39 5.06
C GLU A 205 19.26 11.43 5.92
N ILE A 206 18.20 10.77 5.43
CA ILE A 206 16.92 10.71 6.10
C ILE A 206 16.82 9.31 6.70
N ASN A 207 16.64 9.24 8.02
CA ASN A 207 16.41 7.98 8.70
C ASN A 207 15.01 7.45 8.34
N VAL A 208 14.91 6.19 7.93
CA VAL A 208 13.62 5.56 7.64
C VAL A 208 13.29 4.54 8.74
N GLU A 209 12.38 4.91 9.64
CA GLU A 209 11.89 4.01 10.68
C GLU A 209 10.63 3.27 10.20
N PHE A 210 10.68 1.94 10.18
CA PHE A 210 9.51 1.12 9.92
C PHE A 210 8.75 0.86 11.22
N LEU A 211 7.51 1.34 11.28
CA LEU A 211 6.61 1.05 12.39
C LEU A 211 6.25 -0.44 12.37
N LEU A 212 6.90 -1.22 13.23
CA LEU A 212 6.51 -2.60 13.50
C LEU A 212 5.12 -2.60 14.14
N ASP A 213 4.26 -3.47 13.61
CA ASP A 213 2.91 -3.62 14.12
C ASP A 213 2.95 -3.98 15.60
N GLN A 214 2.58 -3.03 16.46
CA GLN A 214 2.03 -3.41 17.75
C GLN A 214 0.73 -4.14 17.42
N GLU A 215 0.77 -5.48 17.47
CA GLU A 215 -0.44 -6.26 17.64
C GLU A 215 -1.21 -5.59 18.78
N LYS A 216 -2.31 -4.92 18.43
CA LYS A 216 -3.32 -4.53 19.41
C LYS A 216 -3.92 -5.85 19.91
N THR A 217 -3.21 -6.53 20.80
CA THR A 217 -3.80 -7.51 21.71
C THR A 217 -4.86 -6.75 22.48
N ALA A 218 -6.10 -7.07 22.13
CA ALA A 218 -7.30 -6.57 22.77
C ALA A 218 -7.17 -6.66 24.30
N SER A 219 -7.55 -5.57 24.96
CA SER A 219 -7.88 -5.53 26.38
C SER A 219 -9.36 -5.20 26.53
#